data_AF-A0AAW0CK04-F1
#
_entry.id   AF-A0AAW0CK04-F1
#
_cell.length_a   1.000
_cell.length_b   1.000
_cell.length_c   1.000
_cell.angle_alpha   90.00
_cell.angle_beta   90.00
_cell.angle_gamma   90.00
#
_symmetry.space_group_name_H-M   'P 1'
#
loop_
_entity.id
_entity.type
_entity.pdbx_description
1 polymer ?
#
loop_
_entity_poly.entity_id
_entity_poly.type
_entity_poly.pdbx_seq_one_letter_code
_entity_poly.pdbx_strand_id
1 'polypeptide(L)'
;MSTPTPQLSLPPELEREIFETASVRNPESIPALLLVCRRVNVWILPFLYRVFVMSARINQSALDPILHAFTSKPPEFLESAVRHIFLHKFANIDKYRGLLAKCTGAVNLSLDVDVELKSLLPLHMPRLQRLAITVPSFRDPDWSWTASFTSITHLDLFQGADRGGTDTEKWQKWAGLASLASLTHLALSPSIAEGILQRIMEEMPHILLLVVTCYAWGRDDGISFAENSLTVRDPRIVVIVIQAKYEEDWRLGAWGRDDSWVRAEEFVARKRAGQVEASCYLIGKEMRRRRWVFGVCAGNGRPDRRGWGRERSFVSRRSAWAAGTAKPYAKDTEGRNETQSDPA
;
A
#
# COMPACT_ATOMS: atom_id res chain seq x y z
N MET A 1 48.11 38.66 9.36
CA MET A 1 48.05 37.56 8.37
C MET A 1 47.15 36.48 8.96
N SER A 2 45.94 36.33 8.42
CA SER A 2 44.97 35.34 8.90
C SER A 2 45.34 33.98 8.34
N THR A 3 45.67 33.02 9.19
CA THR A 3 45.90 31.63 8.77
C THR A 3 44.58 31.06 8.22
N PRO A 4 44.56 30.50 7.00
CA PRO A 4 43.36 29.89 6.45
C PRO A 4 42.93 28.72 7.34
N THR A 5 41.72 28.79 7.87
CA THR A 5 41.14 27.70 8.65
C THR A 5 41.01 26.49 7.73
N PRO A 6 41.53 25.31 8.11
CA PRO A 6 41.39 24.10 7.30
C PRO A 6 39.90 23.82 7.07
N GLN A 7 39.50 23.80 5.80
CA GLN A 7 38.12 23.54 5.43
C GLN A 7 37.84 22.05 5.65
N LEU A 8 37.07 21.74 6.69
CA LEU A 8 36.63 20.37 6.96
C LEU A 8 35.61 19.97 5.89
N SER A 9 36.08 19.31 4.83
CA SER A 9 35.23 18.72 3.79
C SER A 9 34.99 17.24 4.08
N LEU A 10 33.73 16.83 4.14
CA LEU A 10 33.39 15.41 4.16
C LEU A 10 33.80 14.74 2.84
N PRO A 11 34.32 13.51 2.87
CA PRO A 11 34.44 12.67 1.68
C PRO A 11 33.10 12.58 0.92
N PRO A 12 33.10 12.66 -0.43
CA PRO A 12 31.88 12.63 -1.24
C PRO A 12 30.99 11.41 -0.99
N GLU A 13 31.58 10.26 -0.66
CA GLU A 13 30.87 9.01 -0.40
C GLU A 13 30.04 9.10 0.88
N LEU A 14 30.60 9.70 1.93
CA LEU A 14 29.90 9.92 3.21
C LEU A 14 28.81 10.99 3.04
N GLU A 15 29.09 12.06 2.29
CA GLU A 15 28.08 13.07 1.97
C GLU A 15 26.88 12.42 1.26
N ARG A 16 27.14 11.59 0.25
CA ARG A 16 26.11 10.85 -0.48
C ARG A 16 25.30 9.95 0.44
N GLU A 17 25.95 9.13 1.26
CA GLU A 17 25.27 8.23 2.21
C GLU A 17 24.36 9.00 3.17
N ILE A 18 24.82 10.16 3.68
CA ILE A 18 24.02 11.03 4.54
C ILE A 18 22.76 11.52 3.82
N PHE A 19 22.88 12.04 2.59
CA PHE A 19 21.74 12.56 1.84
C PHE A 19 20.77 11.46 1.40
N GLU A 20 21.27 10.30 0.97
CA GLU A 20 20.43 9.15 0.59
C GLU A 20 19.68 8.61 1.83
N THR A 21 20.37 8.45 2.96
CA THR A 21 19.76 8.02 4.22
C THR A 21 18.70 9.01 4.69
N ALA A 22 18.99 10.31 4.64
CA ALA A 22 18.03 11.37 4.96
C ALA A 22 16.79 11.31 4.06
N SER A 23 16.98 11.06 2.75
CA SER A 23 15.88 10.95 1.78
C SER A 23 14.99 9.74 2.03
N VAL A 24 15.56 8.59 2.39
CA VAL A 24 14.79 7.38 2.74
C VAL A 24 14.03 7.57 4.05
N ARG A 25 14.70 8.11 5.08
CA ARG A 25 14.07 8.31 6.39
C ARG A 25 13.04 9.41 6.39
N ASN A 26 13.24 10.46 5.60
CA ASN A 26 12.34 11.61 5.51
C ASN A 26 12.08 12.01 4.04
N PRO A 27 11.19 11.29 3.32
CA PRO A 27 10.88 11.58 1.92
C PRO A 27 10.34 13.00 1.68
N GLU A 28 9.71 13.63 2.68
CA GLU A 28 9.20 15.00 2.59
C GLU A 28 10.33 16.04 2.47
N SER A 29 11.56 15.68 2.89
CA SER A 29 12.73 16.57 2.78
C SER A 29 13.38 16.56 1.40
N ILE A 30 13.09 15.56 0.55
CA ILE A 30 13.72 15.36 -0.76
C ILE A 30 13.72 16.67 -1.60
N PRO A 31 12.60 17.41 -1.75
CA PRO A 31 12.61 18.65 -2.52
C PRO A 31 13.62 19.70 -2.00
N ALA A 32 13.78 19.81 -0.68
CA ALA A 32 14.76 20.72 -0.10
C ALA A 32 16.20 20.22 -0.30
N LEU A 33 16.44 18.91 -0.15
CA LEU A 33 17.75 18.31 -0.38
C LEU A 33 18.22 18.49 -1.84
N LEU A 34 17.30 18.42 -2.80
CA LEU A 34 17.59 18.67 -4.21
C LEU A 34 18.11 20.10 -4.51
N LEU A 35 17.90 21.06 -3.60
CA LEU A 35 18.33 22.45 -3.73
C LEU A 35 19.69 22.74 -3.10
N VAL A 36 20.30 21.78 -2.39
CA VAL A 36 21.55 21.98 -1.65
C VAL A 36 22.71 22.30 -2.59
N CYS A 37 22.98 21.43 -3.56
CA CYS A 37 23.99 21.64 -4.60
C CYS A 37 23.75 20.72 -5.81
N ARG A 38 24.46 20.94 -6.91
CA ARG A 38 24.32 20.15 -8.15
C ARG A 38 24.60 18.67 -7.94
N ARG A 39 25.63 18.32 -7.17
CA ARG A 39 26.02 16.93 -6.94
C ARG A 39 24.96 16.18 -6.12
N VAL A 40 24.47 16.80 -5.04
CA VAL A 40 23.37 16.26 -4.23
C VAL A 40 22.10 16.11 -5.06
N ASN A 41 21.81 17.06 -5.97
CA ASN A 41 20.69 16.93 -6.88
C ASN A 41 20.76 15.63 -7.70
N VAL A 42 21.92 15.32 -8.30
CA VAL A 42 22.13 14.08 -9.07
C VAL A 42 21.91 12.83 -8.22
N TRP A 43 22.40 12.82 -6.99
CA TRP A 43 22.26 11.67 -6.08
C TRP A 43 20.81 11.44 -5.63
N ILE A 44 20.08 12.53 -5.38
CA ILE A 44 18.78 12.49 -4.70
C ILE A 44 17.61 12.52 -5.68
N LEU A 45 17.81 12.97 -6.92
CA LEU A 45 16.74 13.00 -7.93
C LEU A 45 16.05 11.64 -8.12
N PRO A 46 16.75 10.48 -8.17
CA PRO A 46 16.08 9.18 -8.26
C PRO A 46 15.11 8.90 -7.10
N PHE A 47 15.41 9.39 -5.89
CA PHE A 47 14.54 9.20 -4.72
C PHE A 47 13.23 9.96 -4.85
N LEU A 48 13.20 11.11 -5.54
CA LEU A 48 11.96 11.84 -5.82
C LEU A 48 10.99 11.01 -6.67
N TYR A 49 11.51 10.20 -7.59
CA TYR A 49 10.72 9.37 -8.51
C TYR A 49 10.52 7.93 -8.00
N ARG A 50 11.13 7.57 -6.86
CA ARG A 50 11.16 6.19 -6.35
C ARG A 50 9.79 5.59 -6.10
N VAL A 51 8.89 6.40 -5.57
CA VAL A 51 7.53 5.99 -5.20
C VAL A 51 6.55 6.84 -6.00
N PHE A 52 5.91 6.21 -6.98
CA PHE A 52 4.91 6.84 -7.84
C PHE A 52 3.51 6.47 -7.34
N VAL A 53 2.80 7.46 -6.79
CA VAL A 53 1.44 7.29 -6.29
C VAL A 53 0.51 8.16 -7.10
N MET A 54 -0.50 7.52 -7.69
CA MET A 54 -1.64 8.18 -8.28
C MET A 54 -2.90 7.61 -7.61
N SER A 55 -3.77 8.51 -7.17
CA SER A 55 -5.02 8.18 -6.49
C SER A 55 -6.10 9.15 -6.94
N ALA A 56 -7.35 8.71 -7.05
CA ALA A 56 -8.49 9.57 -7.41
C ALA A 56 -8.70 10.79 -6.48
N ARG A 57 -7.98 10.85 -5.35
CA ARG A 57 -7.93 12.03 -4.47
C ARG A 57 -7.19 13.21 -5.11
N ILE A 58 -6.38 12.97 -6.14
CA ILE A 58 -5.67 14.00 -6.89
C ILE A 58 -6.59 14.55 -7.97
N ASN A 59 -6.75 15.87 -8.02
CA ASN A 59 -7.52 16.54 -9.07
C ASN A 59 -6.97 16.15 -10.45
N GLN A 60 -7.85 15.81 -11.39
CA GLN A 60 -7.47 15.39 -12.75
C GLN A 60 -6.54 16.40 -13.44
N SER A 61 -6.74 17.71 -13.19
CA SER A 61 -5.91 18.79 -13.73
C SER A 61 -4.46 18.79 -13.22
N ALA A 62 -4.21 18.22 -12.04
CA ALA A 62 -2.85 18.06 -11.50
C ALA A 62 -2.15 16.82 -12.06
N LEU A 63 -2.88 15.87 -12.68
CA LEU A 63 -2.29 14.64 -13.20
C LEU A 63 -1.48 14.89 -14.47
N ASP A 64 -1.94 15.76 -15.37
CA ASP A 64 -1.27 15.97 -16.65
C ASP A 64 0.15 16.54 -16.49
N PRO A 65 0.42 17.55 -15.63
CA PRO A 65 1.77 18.00 -15.36
C PRO A 65 2.66 16.91 -14.74
N ILE A 66 2.11 16.09 -13.84
CA ILE A 66 2.86 14.99 -13.21
C ILE A 66 3.22 13.95 -14.27
N LEU A 67 2.26 13.52 -15.06
CA LEU A 67 2.50 12.55 -16.13
C LEU A 67 3.49 13.09 -17.15
N HIS A 68 3.37 14.36 -17.56
CA HIS A 68 4.34 15.01 -18.43
C HIS A 68 5.76 15.02 -17.81
N ALA A 69 5.88 15.31 -16.51
CA ALA A 69 7.16 15.29 -15.81
C ALA A 69 7.79 13.89 -15.74
N PHE A 70 6.99 12.82 -15.74
CA PHE A 70 7.48 11.44 -15.85
C PHE A 70 7.79 11.06 -17.29
N THR A 71 6.88 11.32 -18.23
CA THR A 71 7.02 10.90 -19.64
C THR A 71 8.16 11.61 -20.36
N SER A 72 8.52 12.83 -19.92
CA SER A 72 9.69 13.58 -20.39
C SER A 72 11.03 13.03 -19.90
N LYS A 73 11.05 12.10 -18.94
CA LYS A 73 12.30 11.44 -18.52
C LYS A 73 12.71 10.34 -19.51
N PRO A 74 14.03 10.13 -19.70
CA PRO A 74 14.54 8.98 -20.44
C PRO A 74 14.05 7.66 -19.82
N PRO A 75 13.72 6.63 -20.62
CA PRO A 75 13.32 5.33 -20.11
C PRO A 75 14.31 4.72 -19.11
N GLU A 76 15.61 4.85 -19.36
CA GLU A 76 16.70 4.31 -18.52
C GLU A 76 16.70 4.96 -17.12
N PHE A 77 16.33 6.25 -17.06
CA PHE A 77 16.15 6.93 -15.78
C PHE A 77 14.96 6.37 -15.02
N LEU A 78 13.82 6.16 -15.67
CA LEU A 78 12.61 5.64 -15.01
C LEU A 78 12.79 4.19 -14.55
N GLU A 79 13.44 3.35 -15.36
CA GLU A 79 13.78 1.97 -14.99
C GLU A 79 14.63 1.89 -13.71
N SER A 80 15.58 2.81 -13.55
CA SER A 80 16.47 2.83 -12.40
C SER A 80 15.87 3.55 -11.19
N ALA A 81 15.11 4.62 -11.42
CA ALA A 81 14.54 5.46 -10.37
C ALA A 81 13.23 4.90 -9.79
N VAL A 82 12.27 4.50 -10.63
CA VAL A 82 10.93 4.09 -10.18
C VAL A 82 10.97 2.65 -9.65
N ARG A 83 10.60 2.46 -8.38
CA ARG A 83 10.59 1.16 -7.72
C ARG A 83 9.21 0.71 -7.27
N HIS A 84 8.36 1.66 -6.89
CA HIS A 84 7.04 1.37 -6.34
C HIS A 84 5.99 2.18 -7.09
N ILE A 85 4.96 1.52 -7.60
CA ILE A 85 3.88 2.13 -8.37
C ILE A 85 2.55 1.79 -7.71
N PHE A 86 1.75 2.82 -7.44
CA PHE A 86 0.39 2.68 -6.91
C PHE A 86 -0.56 3.49 -7.77
N LEU A 87 -1.48 2.81 -8.46
CA LEU A 87 -2.56 3.43 -9.24
C LEU A 87 -3.90 2.97 -8.67
N HIS A 88 -4.68 3.90 -8.12
CA HIS A 88 -5.95 3.58 -7.45
C HIS A 88 -7.09 4.45 -7.96
N LYS A 89 -8.21 3.80 -8.32
CA LYS A 89 -9.48 4.40 -8.77
C LYS A 89 -9.36 5.22 -10.06
N PHE A 90 -8.63 4.72 -11.05
CA PHE A 90 -8.58 5.32 -12.38
C PHE A 90 -9.46 4.56 -13.37
N ALA A 91 -10.23 5.31 -14.15
CA ALA A 91 -11.11 4.73 -15.17
C ALA A 91 -10.37 4.25 -16.43
N ASN A 92 -9.12 4.67 -16.65
CA ASN A 92 -8.41 4.38 -17.91
C ASN A 92 -6.91 4.09 -17.66
N ILE A 93 -6.55 2.80 -17.69
CA ILE A 93 -5.15 2.35 -17.57
C ILE A 93 -4.31 2.64 -18.81
N ASP A 94 -4.94 2.76 -19.98
CA ASP A 94 -4.22 2.99 -21.24
C ASP A 94 -3.47 4.31 -21.24
N LYS A 95 -3.99 5.32 -20.51
CA LYS A 95 -3.30 6.59 -20.26
C LYS A 95 -1.94 6.39 -19.59
N TYR A 96 -1.79 5.34 -18.77
CA TYR A 96 -0.58 5.04 -18.01
C TYR A 96 0.28 3.96 -18.67
N ARG A 97 -0.22 3.26 -19.69
CA ARG A 97 0.50 2.15 -20.34
C ARG A 97 1.89 2.55 -20.83
N GLY A 98 2.00 3.71 -21.50
CA GLY A 98 3.29 4.23 -21.98
C GLY A 98 4.26 4.59 -20.86
N LEU A 99 3.75 4.96 -19.67
CA LEU A 99 4.58 5.20 -18.50
C LEU A 99 5.02 3.88 -17.86
N LEU A 100 4.08 2.95 -17.64
CA LEU A 100 4.36 1.64 -17.06
C LEU A 100 5.39 0.86 -17.89
N ALA A 101 5.34 0.98 -19.22
CA ALA A 101 6.30 0.35 -20.13
C ALA A 101 7.74 0.86 -19.96
N LYS A 102 7.93 2.08 -19.41
CA LYS A 102 9.25 2.64 -19.10
C LYS A 102 9.73 2.29 -17.68
N CYS A 103 8.85 1.79 -16.82
CA CYS A 103 9.14 1.49 -15.41
C CYS A 103 9.42 -0.01 -15.19
N THR A 104 10.24 -0.62 -16.06
CA THR A 104 10.56 -2.06 -16.04
C THR A 104 11.29 -2.52 -14.78
N GLY A 105 11.96 -1.59 -14.09
CA GLY A 105 12.63 -1.85 -12.81
C GLY A 105 11.75 -1.75 -11.57
N ALA A 106 10.43 -1.61 -11.73
CA ALA A 106 9.49 -1.63 -10.61
C ALA A 106 9.51 -2.99 -9.89
N VAL A 107 9.47 -2.95 -8.55
CA VAL A 107 9.48 -4.13 -7.67
C VAL A 107 8.15 -4.32 -6.93
N ASN A 108 7.35 -3.25 -6.82
CA ASN A 108 6.04 -3.26 -6.19
C ASN A 108 5.04 -2.50 -7.07
N LEU A 109 3.97 -3.16 -7.48
CA LEU A 109 2.90 -2.61 -8.32
C LEU A 109 1.56 -2.84 -7.65
N SER A 110 0.80 -1.77 -7.41
CA SER A 110 -0.57 -1.82 -6.92
C SER A 110 -1.49 -1.17 -7.94
N LEU A 111 -2.50 -1.91 -8.39
CA LEU A 111 -3.47 -1.51 -9.40
C LEU A 111 -4.88 -1.78 -8.87
N ASP A 112 -5.55 -0.75 -8.37
CA ASP A 112 -6.98 -0.82 -8.07
C ASP A 112 -7.76 -0.11 -9.18
N VAL A 113 -7.86 -0.83 -10.29
CA VAL A 113 -8.50 -0.42 -11.52
C VAL A 113 -9.11 -1.66 -12.16
N ASP A 114 -10.30 -1.54 -12.75
CA ASP A 114 -10.92 -2.63 -13.52
C ASP A 114 -10.12 -2.84 -14.81
N VAL A 115 -9.01 -3.54 -14.69
CA VAL A 115 -8.06 -3.77 -15.77
C VAL A 115 -7.97 -5.26 -16.02
N GLU A 116 -8.18 -5.63 -17.28
CA GLU A 116 -7.84 -6.98 -17.72
C GLU A 116 -6.33 -7.17 -17.55
N LEU A 117 -5.92 -8.15 -16.72
CA LEU A 117 -4.52 -8.54 -16.53
C LEU A 117 -3.78 -8.75 -17.87
N LYS A 118 -4.50 -9.21 -18.89
CA LYS A 118 -3.99 -9.37 -20.26
C LYS A 118 -3.45 -8.07 -20.85
N SER A 119 -4.04 -6.93 -20.52
CA SER A 119 -3.56 -5.61 -20.97
C SER A 119 -2.22 -5.21 -20.33
N LEU A 120 -1.87 -5.83 -19.20
CA LEU A 120 -0.60 -5.63 -18.49
C LEU A 120 0.49 -6.59 -18.97
N LEU A 121 0.15 -7.68 -19.68
CA LEU A 121 1.12 -8.65 -20.23
C LEU A 121 2.28 -8.01 -21.02
N PRO A 122 2.07 -6.95 -21.83
CA PRO A 122 3.16 -6.30 -22.55
C PRO A 122 4.16 -5.58 -21.63
N LEU A 123 3.82 -5.36 -20.36
CA LEU A 123 4.67 -4.70 -19.38
C LEU A 123 5.65 -5.73 -18.80
N HIS A 124 6.77 -5.95 -19.49
CA HIS A 124 7.84 -6.80 -18.98
C HIS A 124 8.49 -6.16 -17.73
N MET A 125 8.09 -6.61 -16.54
CA MET A 125 8.62 -6.18 -15.24
C MET A 125 9.32 -7.35 -14.54
N PRO A 126 10.52 -7.77 -14.98
CA PRO A 126 11.17 -8.98 -14.51
C PRO A 126 11.54 -8.95 -13.02
N ARG A 127 11.56 -7.75 -12.41
CA ARG A 127 11.88 -7.53 -10.99
C ARG A 127 10.65 -7.39 -10.11
N LEU A 128 9.45 -7.57 -10.66
CA LEU A 128 8.23 -7.40 -9.89
C LEU A 128 8.09 -8.52 -8.84
N GLN A 129 8.11 -8.13 -7.57
CA GLN A 129 8.05 -9.05 -6.43
C GLN A 129 6.74 -8.93 -5.68
N ARG A 130 6.13 -7.72 -5.67
CA ARG A 130 4.87 -7.44 -5.00
C ARG A 130 3.86 -6.95 -6.03
N LEU A 131 2.73 -7.65 -6.12
CA LEU A 131 1.61 -7.25 -6.97
C LEU A 131 0.36 -7.16 -6.12
N ALA A 132 -0.32 -6.02 -6.17
CA ALA A 132 -1.65 -5.86 -5.64
C ALA A 132 -2.57 -5.50 -6.80
N ILE A 133 -3.64 -6.26 -7.04
CA ILE A 133 -4.53 -5.99 -8.17
C ILE A 133 -5.98 -6.28 -7.83
N THR A 134 -6.86 -5.43 -8.34
CA THR A 134 -8.28 -5.73 -8.41
C THR A 134 -8.50 -6.65 -9.59
N VAL A 135 -8.89 -7.90 -9.33
CA VAL A 135 -9.22 -8.81 -10.41
C VAL A 135 -10.68 -8.56 -10.76
N PRO A 136 -10.98 -7.88 -11.90
CA PRO A 136 -12.35 -7.85 -12.39
C PRO A 136 -12.76 -9.30 -12.57
N SER A 137 -13.93 -9.64 -12.02
CA SER A 137 -14.51 -10.99 -11.89
C SER A 137 -13.82 -11.99 -12.81
N PHE A 138 -13.06 -12.96 -12.26
CA PHE A 138 -12.37 -14.03 -13.01
C PHE A 138 -13.39 -14.81 -13.87
N ARG A 139 -13.86 -14.20 -14.96
CA ARG A 139 -14.82 -14.79 -15.89
C ARG A 139 -14.11 -15.76 -16.81
N ASP A 140 -12.81 -15.55 -17.01
CA ASP A 140 -11.94 -16.44 -17.78
C ASP A 140 -10.55 -16.51 -17.11
N PRO A 141 -10.21 -17.62 -16.42
CA PRO A 141 -8.94 -17.78 -15.73
C PRO A 141 -7.83 -18.10 -16.73
N ASP A 142 -7.55 -17.15 -17.62
CA ASP A 142 -6.35 -17.22 -18.45
C ASP A 142 -5.16 -16.82 -17.58
N TRP A 143 -4.54 -17.84 -16.98
CA TRP A 143 -3.33 -17.73 -16.17
C TRP A 143 -2.05 -17.69 -17.00
N SER A 144 -2.12 -17.52 -18.33
CA SER A 144 -0.92 -17.39 -19.17
C SER A 144 0.01 -16.25 -18.73
N TRP A 145 -0.50 -15.27 -17.98
CA TRP A 145 0.30 -14.20 -17.41
C TRP A 145 1.30 -14.65 -16.36
N THR A 146 1.11 -15.80 -15.71
CA THR A 146 2.02 -16.23 -14.62
C THR A 146 3.46 -16.39 -15.10
N ALA A 147 3.67 -16.65 -16.40
CA ALA A 147 5.00 -16.66 -17.02
C ALA A 147 5.72 -15.31 -16.96
N SER A 148 4.99 -14.19 -17.00
CA SER A 148 5.56 -12.83 -16.87
C SER A 148 5.82 -12.43 -15.42
N PHE A 149 5.34 -13.22 -14.46
CA PHE A 149 5.25 -12.86 -13.05
C PHE A 149 5.89 -13.93 -12.14
N THR A 150 6.91 -14.62 -12.65
CA THR A 150 7.62 -15.71 -11.94
C THR A 150 8.36 -15.26 -10.69
N SER A 151 8.66 -13.97 -10.55
CA SER A 151 9.34 -13.39 -9.39
C SER A 151 8.40 -12.88 -8.30
N ILE A 152 7.07 -12.98 -8.49
CA ILE A 152 6.11 -12.53 -7.49
C ILE A 152 6.22 -13.39 -6.24
N THR A 153 6.47 -12.73 -5.11
CA THR A 153 6.51 -13.32 -3.78
C THR A 153 5.32 -12.91 -2.93
N HIS A 154 4.76 -11.72 -3.18
CA HIS A 154 3.59 -11.19 -2.49
C HIS A 154 2.50 -10.83 -3.51
N LEU A 155 1.31 -11.39 -3.33
CA LEU A 155 0.16 -11.12 -4.16
C LEU A 155 -1.02 -10.67 -3.30
N ASP A 156 -1.61 -9.52 -3.58
CA ASP A 156 -2.82 -9.01 -2.96
C ASP A 156 -3.94 -8.93 -4.00
N LEU A 157 -5.03 -9.68 -3.77
CA LEU A 157 -6.14 -9.80 -4.70
C LEU A 157 -7.36 -9.12 -4.10
N PHE A 158 -7.67 -7.92 -4.61
CA PHE A 158 -8.91 -7.23 -4.32
C PHE A 158 -10.02 -7.88 -5.15
N GLN A 159 -10.95 -8.55 -4.48
CA GLN A 159 -12.02 -9.26 -5.17
C GLN A 159 -13.14 -8.27 -5.53
N GLY A 160 -13.45 -8.15 -6.82
CA GLY A 160 -14.70 -7.55 -7.28
C GLY A 160 -15.91 -8.41 -6.85
N ALA A 161 -17.09 -7.82 -6.72
CA ALA A 161 -18.29 -8.45 -6.15
C ALA A 161 -18.88 -9.62 -6.97
N ASP A 162 -18.14 -10.70 -7.20
CA ASP A 162 -18.67 -11.94 -7.79
C ASP A 162 -19.44 -12.71 -6.70
N ARG A 163 -20.75 -12.44 -6.65
CA ARG A 163 -21.68 -13.02 -5.66
C ARG A 163 -22.20 -14.41 -6.05
N GLY A 164 -21.81 -14.95 -7.21
CA GLY A 164 -22.34 -16.20 -7.75
C GLY A 164 -21.35 -17.37 -7.71
N GLY A 165 -21.87 -18.58 -7.96
CA GLY A 165 -21.09 -19.80 -8.18
C GLY A 165 -20.82 -20.65 -6.93
N THR A 166 -20.62 -21.94 -7.18
CA THR A 166 -20.18 -22.93 -6.19
C THR A 166 -18.72 -22.74 -5.82
N ASP A 167 -18.28 -23.28 -4.68
CA ASP A 167 -16.87 -23.22 -4.26
C ASP A 167 -15.93 -23.89 -5.26
N THR A 168 -16.39 -24.93 -5.96
CA THR A 168 -15.60 -25.59 -7.02
C THR A 168 -15.39 -24.67 -8.22
N GLU A 169 -16.44 -24.01 -8.71
CA GLU A 169 -16.34 -23.04 -9.82
C GLU A 169 -15.49 -21.84 -9.43
N LYS A 170 -15.61 -21.39 -8.17
CA LYS A 170 -14.72 -20.38 -7.62
C LYS A 170 -13.30 -20.90 -7.62
N TRP A 171 -12.99 -22.09 -7.09
CA TRP A 171 -11.62 -22.61 -7.05
C TRP A 171 -10.96 -22.72 -8.42
N GLN A 172 -11.69 -23.21 -9.43
CA GLN A 172 -11.17 -23.30 -10.80
C GLN A 172 -10.65 -21.96 -11.32
N LYS A 173 -11.26 -20.85 -10.88
CA LYS A 173 -10.78 -19.51 -11.20
C LYS A 173 -9.43 -19.19 -10.58
N TRP A 174 -9.10 -19.77 -9.42
CA TRP A 174 -7.92 -19.49 -8.58
C TRP A 174 -6.80 -20.53 -8.73
N ALA A 175 -7.08 -21.70 -9.28
CA ALA A 175 -6.14 -22.82 -9.37
C ALA A 175 -4.80 -22.46 -10.05
N GLY A 176 -4.79 -21.50 -10.97
CA GLY A 176 -3.56 -21.05 -11.61
C GLY A 176 -2.60 -20.29 -10.68
N LEU A 177 -3.03 -19.85 -9.48
CA LEU A 177 -2.11 -19.35 -8.45
C LEU A 177 -1.06 -20.38 -8.05
N ALA A 178 -1.39 -21.67 -8.09
CA ALA A 178 -0.44 -22.74 -7.81
C ALA A 178 0.74 -22.76 -8.80
N SER A 179 0.61 -22.15 -9.98
CA SER A 179 1.71 -22.02 -10.95
C SER A 179 2.74 -20.95 -10.58
N LEU A 180 2.43 -20.05 -9.64
CA LEU A 180 3.36 -19.04 -9.15
C LEU A 180 4.28 -19.66 -8.08
N ALA A 181 5.33 -20.34 -8.54
CA ALA A 181 6.24 -21.09 -7.66
C ALA A 181 6.96 -20.22 -6.60
N SER A 182 7.19 -18.93 -6.88
CA SER A 182 7.82 -17.99 -5.93
C SER A 182 6.84 -17.37 -4.94
N LEU A 183 5.54 -17.56 -5.14
CA LEU A 183 4.51 -16.92 -4.33
C LEU A 183 4.51 -17.51 -2.92
N THR A 184 4.82 -16.69 -1.93
CA THR A 184 4.92 -17.11 -0.52
C THR A 184 3.92 -16.37 0.37
N HIS A 185 3.47 -15.19 -0.05
CA HIS A 185 2.56 -14.33 0.68
C HIS A 185 1.35 -14.01 -0.19
N LEU A 186 0.16 -14.36 0.27
CA LEU A 186 -1.09 -14.15 -0.45
C LEU A 186 -2.06 -13.36 0.42
N ALA A 187 -2.64 -12.29 -0.11
CA ALA A 187 -3.66 -11.47 0.53
C ALA A 187 -4.96 -11.52 -0.27
N LEU A 188 -6.05 -11.65 0.45
CA LEU A 188 -7.37 -11.93 -0.10
C LEU A 188 -8.42 -11.01 0.55
N SER A 189 -9.43 -10.63 -0.23
CA SER A 189 -10.66 -9.99 0.24
C SER A 189 -11.45 -10.91 1.21
N PRO A 190 -12.25 -10.38 2.15
CA PRO A 190 -12.95 -11.21 3.13
C PRO A 190 -14.19 -11.91 2.54
N SER A 191 -14.52 -11.64 1.28
CA SER A 191 -15.61 -12.28 0.53
C SER A 191 -15.30 -13.71 0.07
N ILE A 192 -14.13 -14.24 0.41
CA ILE A 192 -13.71 -15.57 -0.04
C ILE A 192 -14.33 -16.65 0.84
N ALA A 193 -14.92 -17.65 0.17
CA ALA A 193 -15.50 -18.81 0.82
C ALA A 193 -14.41 -19.62 1.54
N GLU A 194 -14.74 -20.15 2.71
CA GLU A 194 -13.81 -20.90 3.55
C GLU A 194 -13.20 -22.11 2.83
N GLY A 195 -13.97 -22.81 1.99
CA GLY A 195 -13.48 -23.93 1.19
C GLY A 195 -12.34 -23.55 0.24
N ILE A 196 -12.28 -22.30 -0.22
CA ILE A 196 -11.17 -21.78 -1.03
C ILE A 196 -9.92 -21.59 -0.18
N LEU A 197 -10.06 -21.04 1.03
CA LEU A 197 -8.93 -20.89 1.95
C LEU A 197 -8.32 -22.26 2.26
N GLN A 198 -9.15 -23.24 2.58
CA GLN A 198 -8.70 -24.61 2.85
C GLN A 198 -7.94 -25.20 1.64
N ARG A 199 -8.49 -25.08 0.43
CA ARG A 199 -7.82 -25.54 -0.80
C ARG A 199 -6.48 -24.86 -1.05
N ILE A 200 -6.38 -23.55 -0.83
CA ILE A 200 -5.09 -22.84 -0.92
C ILE A 200 -4.09 -23.48 0.05
N MET A 201 -4.51 -23.76 1.29
CA MET A 201 -3.61 -24.34 2.30
C MET A 201 -3.16 -25.76 1.95
N GLU A 202 -4.02 -26.54 1.29
CA GLU A 202 -3.77 -27.93 0.86
C GLU A 202 -2.96 -28.02 -0.44
N GLU A 203 -3.32 -27.22 -1.46
CA GLU A 203 -2.75 -27.28 -2.81
C GLU A 203 -1.50 -26.38 -2.96
N MET A 204 -1.28 -25.42 -2.05
CA MET A 204 -0.13 -24.50 -2.08
C MET A 204 0.69 -24.55 -0.78
N PRO A 205 1.40 -25.67 -0.52
CA PRO A 205 2.15 -25.86 0.73
C PRO A 205 3.30 -24.87 0.92
N HIS A 206 3.79 -24.24 -0.15
CA HIS A 206 4.85 -23.23 -0.11
C HIS A 206 4.39 -21.85 0.39
N ILE A 207 3.07 -21.61 0.50
CA ILE A 207 2.55 -20.39 1.10
C ILE A 207 2.96 -20.33 2.57
N LEU A 208 3.65 -19.25 2.93
CA LEU A 208 4.15 -18.97 4.28
C LEU A 208 3.18 -18.10 5.08
N LEU A 209 2.42 -17.25 4.39
CA LEU A 209 1.46 -16.32 4.96
C LEU A 209 0.23 -16.17 4.06
N LEU A 210 -0.95 -16.35 4.64
CA LEU A 210 -2.23 -16.05 4.02
C LEU A 210 -2.93 -14.94 4.82
N VAL A 211 -3.07 -13.76 4.22
CA VAL A 211 -3.74 -12.60 4.79
C VAL A 211 -5.18 -12.52 4.28
N VAL A 212 -6.15 -12.43 5.18
CA VAL A 212 -7.50 -12.00 4.85
C VAL A 212 -7.62 -10.53 5.23
N THR A 213 -7.68 -9.68 4.22
CA THR A 213 -7.82 -8.23 4.36
C THR A 213 -9.28 -7.88 4.63
N CYS A 214 -9.57 -7.27 5.76
CA CYS A 214 -10.89 -6.75 6.07
C CYS A 214 -10.87 -5.23 5.95
N TYR A 215 -11.62 -4.70 5.00
CA TYR A 215 -11.81 -3.25 4.86
C TYR A 215 -12.94 -2.81 5.78
N ALA A 216 -12.62 -2.05 6.81
CA ALA A 216 -13.63 -1.46 7.68
C ALA A 216 -14.32 -0.29 6.96
N TRP A 217 -15.28 -0.57 6.09
CA TRP A 217 -16.21 0.45 5.56
C TRP A 217 -17.29 0.81 6.60
N GLY A 218 -17.42 -0.01 7.65
CA GLY A 218 -18.09 0.25 8.93
C GLY A 218 -17.31 -0.45 10.06
N ARG A 219 -17.55 -0.14 11.34
CA ARG A 219 -16.67 -0.64 12.43
C ARG A 219 -16.77 -2.14 12.72
N ASP A 220 -17.80 -2.83 12.24
CA ASP A 220 -18.19 -4.13 12.80
C ASP A 220 -18.15 -5.31 11.80
N ASP A 221 -17.97 -5.08 10.50
CA ASP A 221 -18.02 -6.14 9.48
C ASP A 221 -16.78 -7.05 9.49
N GLY A 222 -15.58 -6.47 9.47
CA GLY A 222 -14.33 -7.23 9.41
C GLY A 222 -14.02 -8.07 10.64
N ILE A 223 -14.35 -7.54 11.83
CA ILE A 223 -14.13 -8.25 13.10
C ILE A 223 -15.11 -9.42 13.22
N SER A 224 -16.38 -9.19 12.87
CA SER A 224 -17.42 -10.23 12.92
C SER A 224 -17.10 -11.39 11.98
N PHE A 225 -16.56 -11.12 10.79
CA PHE A 225 -16.09 -12.16 9.87
C PHE A 225 -14.98 -13.02 10.50
N ALA A 226 -13.95 -12.38 11.05
CA ALA A 226 -12.82 -13.07 11.66
C ALA A 226 -13.23 -13.96 12.85
N GLU A 227 -14.21 -13.50 13.63
CA GLU A 227 -14.65 -14.19 14.85
C GLU A 227 -15.63 -15.32 14.58
N ASN A 228 -16.56 -15.14 13.63
CA ASN A 228 -17.71 -16.03 13.47
C ASN A 228 -17.64 -16.93 12.24
N SER A 229 -16.77 -16.62 11.26
CA SER A 229 -16.83 -17.27 9.93
C SER A 229 -15.60 -18.09 9.57
N LEU A 230 -14.48 -17.96 10.31
CA LEU A 230 -13.25 -18.71 10.04
C LEU A 230 -13.13 -19.92 10.98
N THR A 231 -13.42 -21.11 10.47
CA THR A 231 -13.21 -22.38 11.18
C THR A 231 -11.86 -23.03 10.87
N VAL A 232 -11.23 -22.71 9.71
CA VAL A 232 -9.89 -23.19 9.33
C VAL A 232 -8.84 -22.77 10.36
N ARG A 233 -8.18 -23.75 10.98
CA ARG A 233 -7.12 -23.56 11.98
C ARG A 233 -5.72 -23.79 11.43
N ASP A 234 -5.26 -22.87 10.59
CA ASP A 234 -3.88 -22.90 10.07
C ASP A 234 -3.04 -21.75 10.67
N PRO A 235 -1.80 -22.04 11.15
CA PRO A 235 -0.92 -21.02 11.72
C PRO A 235 -0.45 -19.95 10.72
N ARG A 236 -0.60 -20.18 9.42
CA ARG A 236 -0.22 -19.25 8.36
C ARG A 236 -1.31 -18.22 8.05
N ILE A 237 -2.55 -18.43 8.53
CA ILE A 237 -3.67 -17.54 8.29
C ILE A 237 -3.66 -16.38 9.28
N VAL A 238 -3.82 -15.16 8.77
CA VAL A 238 -3.94 -13.92 9.53
C VAL A 238 -5.06 -13.06 8.96
N VAL A 239 -5.84 -12.43 9.83
CA VAL A 239 -6.84 -11.44 9.46
C VAL A 239 -6.33 -10.05 9.82
N ILE A 240 -6.24 -9.16 8.83
CA ILE A 240 -5.82 -7.78 9.02
C ILE A 240 -7.00 -6.87 8.75
N VAL A 241 -7.38 -6.06 9.75
CA VAL A 241 -8.34 -4.97 9.53
C VAL A 241 -7.58 -3.77 8.99
N ILE A 242 -7.64 -3.59 7.68
CA ILE A 242 -7.08 -2.42 7.01
C ILE A 242 -8.07 -1.27 7.24
N GLN A 243 -7.67 -0.33 8.09
CA GLN A 243 -8.39 0.92 8.25
C GLN A 243 -8.39 1.69 6.91
N ALA A 244 -9.28 2.66 6.72
CA ALA A 244 -9.59 3.38 5.46
C ALA A 244 -8.43 4.14 4.76
N LYS A 245 -7.18 3.73 4.98
CA LYS A 245 -5.94 4.28 4.48
C LYS A 245 -5.00 3.21 3.93
N TYR A 246 -5.49 2.27 3.12
CA TYR A 246 -4.65 1.29 2.42
C TYR A 246 -3.46 1.95 1.69
N GLU A 247 -3.70 3.08 1.01
CA GLU A 247 -2.64 3.87 0.37
C GLU A 247 -1.53 4.31 1.34
N GLU A 248 -1.88 4.71 2.57
CA GLU A 248 -0.88 5.12 3.57
C GLU A 248 -0.04 3.93 4.02
N ASP A 249 -0.69 2.79 4.27
CA ASP A 249 -0.01 1.54 4.63
C ASP A 249 0.93 1.05 3.53
N TRP A 250 0.44 1.04 2.28
CA TRP A 250 1.25 0.69 1.11
C TRP A 250 2.45 1.63 0.96
N ARG A 251 2.27 2.94 1.20
CA ARG A 251 3.36 3.92 1.15
C ARG A 251 4.42 3.67 2.23
N LEU A 252 4.04 3.20 3.41
CA LEU A 252 5.02 2.81 4.44
C LEU A 252 5.92 1.70 3.91
N GLY A 253 5.33 0.63 3.36
CA GLY A 253 6.08 -0.49 2.78
C GLY A 253 6.96 -0.08 1.60
N ALA A 254 6.46 0.81 0.72
CA ALA A 254 7.24 1.35 -0.40
C ALA A 254 8.50 2.13 0.03
N TRP A 255 8.52 2.67 1.25
CA TRP A 255 9.67 3.35 1.83
C TRP A 255 10.47 2.47 2.80
N GLY A 256 10.19 1.16 2.86
CA GLY A 256 10.87 0.22 3.75
C GLY A 256 10.52 0.39 5.22
N ARG A 257 9.35 0.97 5.52
CA ARG A 257 8.78 1.04 6.87
C ARG A 257 7.78 -0.10 7.08
N ASP A 258 7.41 -0.35 8.32
CA ASP A 258 6.50 -1.44 8.69
C ASP A 258 5.11 -1.23 8.06
N ASP A 259 4.74 -2.09 7.12
CA ASP A 259 3.44 -2.15 6.47
C ASP A 259 2.57 -3.28 7.06
N SER A 260 1.41 -3.55 6.45
CA SER A 260 0.56 -4.69 6.82
C SER A 260 1.24 -6.05 6.66
N TRP A 261 2.11 -6.23 5.65
CA TRP A 261 2.83 -7.48 5.43
C TRP A 261 3.80 -7.78 6.57
N VAL A 262 4.65 -6.81 6.93
CA VAL A 262 5.62 -6.97 8.04
C VAL A 262 4.89 -7.32 9.35
N ARG A 263 3.77 -6.64 9.64
CA ARG A 263 2.98 -6.92 10.85
C ARG A 263 2.36 -8.31 10.84
N ALA A 264 1.95 -8.81 9.67
CA ALA A 264 1.38 -10.14 9.53
C ALA A 264 2.42 -11.26 9.62
N GLU A 265 3.61 -11.05 9.04
CA GLU A 265 4.76 -11.93 9.22
C GLU A 265 5.15 -12.05 10.69
N GLU A 266 5.27 -10.91 11.40
CA GLU A 266 5.53 -10.89 12.84
C GLU A 266 4.45 -11.65 13.61
N PHE A 267 3.17 -11.43 13.28
CA PHE A 267 2.07 -12.13 13.92
C PHE A 267 2.13 -13.65 13.72
N VAL A 268 2.40 -14.13 12.50
CA VAL A 268 2.60 -15.57 12.23
C VAL A 268 3.82 -16.12 12.96
N ALA A 269 4.93 -15.39 12.99
CA ALA A 269 6.12 -15.81 13.70
C ALA A 269 5.83 -16.01 15.20
N ARG A 270 5.10 -15.08 15.82
CA ARG A 270 4.67 -15.18 17.21
C ARG A 270 3.70 -16.33 17.46
N LYS A 271 2.80 -16.61 16.50
CA LYS A 271 1.89 -17.77 16.53
C LYS A 271 2.67 -19.10 16.48
N ARG A 272 3.65 -19.21 15.58
CA ARG A 272 4.54 -20.39 15.49
C ARG A 272 5.39 -20.58 16.75
N ALA A 273 5.77 -19.49 17.41
CA ALA A 273 6.49 -19.52 18.68
C ALA A 273 5.60 -19.80 19.91
N GLY A 274 4.28 -19.99 19.74
CA GLY A 274 3.34 -20.23 20.83
C GLY A 274 3.05 -18.99 21.70
N GLN A 275 3.47 -17.80 21.28
CA GLN A 275 3.21 -16.54 21.99
C GLN A 275 1.82 -15.98 21.72
N VAL A 276 1.18 -16.45 20.65
CA VAL A 276 -0.19 -16.13 20.24
C VAL A 276 -0.91 -17.45 20.00
N GLU A 277 -2.15 -17.57 20.50
CA GLU A 277 -2.95 -18.77 20.32
C GLU A 277 -3.17 -19.09 18.83
N ALA A 278 -3.12 -20.37 18.46
CA ALA A 278 -3.29 -20.81 17.08
C ALA A 278 -4.68 -20.43 16.48
N SER A 279 -5.68 -20.21 17.32
CA SER A 279 -7.02 -19.76 16.93
C SER A 279 -7.14 -18.23 16.79
N CYS A 280 -6.12 -17.47 17.19
CA CYS A 280 -6.14 -16.02 17.08
C CYS A 280 -5.65 -15.61 15.68
N TYR A 281 -6.52 -14.92 14.93
CA TYR A 281 -6.20 -14.43 13.58
C TYR A 281 -6.10 -12.91 13.49
N LEU A 282 -6.69 -12.16 14.42
CA LEU A 282 -6.91 -10.72 14.26
C LEU A 282 -5.75 -9.87 14.78
N ILE A 283 -5.02 -9.21 13.87
CA ILE A 283 -4.03 -8.19 14.24
C ILE A 283 -4.77 -6.97 14.81
N GLY A 284 -4.62 -6.71 16.11
CA GLY A 284 -5.15 -5.51 16.79
C GLY A 284 -5.97 -5.78 18.04
N LYS A 285 -6.57 -6.97 18.17
CA LYS A 285 -7.18 -7.41 19.44
C LYS A 285 -6.16 -7.46 20.57
N GLU A 286 -4.95 -7.90 20.26
CA GLU A 286 -3.86 -7.95 21.22
C GLU A 286 -3.37 -6.55 21.63
N MET A 287 -3.32 -5.59 20.71
CA MET A 287 -2.95 -4.20 21.04
C MET A 287 -3.97 -3.55 21.99
N ARG A 288 -5.27 -3.86 21.84
CA ARG A 288 -6.29 -3.39 22.78
C ARG A 288 -6.18 -4.07 24.14
N ARG A 289 -5.90 -5.38 24.19
CA ARG A 289 -5.66 -6.08 25.48
C ARG A 289 -4.40 -5.57 26.19
N ARG A 290 -3.29 -5.31 25.48
CA ARG A 290 -2.07 -4.75 26.10
C ARG A 290 -2.23 -3.30 26.57
N ARG A 291 -3.15 -2.53 26.00
CA ARG A 291 -3.52 -1.20 26.52
C ARG A 291 -4.32 -1.28 27.84
N TRP A 292 -4.86 -2.45 28.19
CA TRP A 292 -5.48 -2.73 29.50
C TRP A 292 -4.59 -3.55 30.44
N VAL A 293 -3.58 -4.29 29.95
CA VAL A 293 -2.72 -5.16 30.79
C VAL A 293 -1.52 -4.42 31.42
N PHE A 294 -1.29 -3.14 31.11
CA PHE A 294 -0.46 -2.25 31.96
C PHE A 294 -1.28 -1.42 32.97
N GLY A 295 -2.57 -1.71 33.10
CA GLY A 295 -3.42 -1.14 34.15
C GLY A 295 -4.20 -2.26 34.82
N VAL A 296 -3.75 -2.67 36.00
CA VAL A 296 -4.43 -3.59 36.93
C VAL A 296 -4.16 -5.09 36.68
N CYS A 297 -2.97 -5.54 37.10
CA CYS A 297 -2.89 -6.70 37.97
C CYS A 297 -2.61 -6.19 39.38
N ALA A 298 -3.52 -6.50 40.31
CA ALA A 298 -3.50 -6.05 41.68
C ALA A 298 -2.32 -6.68 42.46
N GLY A 299 -1.42 -5.83 42.95
CA GLY A 299 -0.70 -6.05 44.21
C GLY A 299 -0.99 -4.84 45.09
N ASN A 300 -1.44 -5.07 46.32
CA ASN A 300 -1.80 -4.04 47.31
C ASN A 300 -0.59 -3.21 47.79
N GLY A 301 0.03 -2.45 46.89
CA GLY A 301 1.07 -1.48 47.20
C GLY A 301 0.74 -0.17 46.53
N ARG A 302 0.51 0.88 47.31
CA ARG A 302 0.36 2.26 46.80
C ARG A 302 1.64 2.64 46.02
N PRO A 303 1.58 3.00 44.73
CA PRO A 303 2.73 3.53 44.03
C PRO A 303 2.91 5.01 44.37
N ASP A 304 4.15 5.38 44.70
CA ASP A 304 4.62 6.74 44.91
C ASP A 304 4.40 7.59 43.65
N ARG A 305 3.76 8.75 43.83
CA ARG A 305 3.41 9.72 42.76
C ARG A 305 4.56 10.68 42.49
N ARG A 306 5.76 10.19 42.19
CA ARG A 306 6.85 11.08 41.74
C ARG A 306 7.61 10.49 40.56
N GLY A 307 7.40 11.12 39.40
CA GLY A 307 8.35 11.08 38.30
C GLY A 307 7.92 10.29 37.08
N TRP A 308 6.91 10.78 36.35
CA TRP A 308 6.81 10.49 34.91
C TRP A 308 6.64 11.81 34.17
N GLY A 309 7.69 12.15 33.41
CA GLY A 309 7.81 13.34 32.60
C GLY A 309 6.81 13.32 31.45
N ARG A 310 6.27 14.51 31.15
CA ARG A 310 5.34 14.74 30.04
C ARG A 310 6.06 14.50 28.71
N GLU A 311 5.76 13.38 28.06
CA GLU A 311 6.03 13.22 26.64
C GLU A 311 4.99 14.06 25.87
N ARG A 312 5.48 15.13 25.22
CA ARG A 312 4.64 16.09 24.51
C ARG A 312 4.10 15.43 23.25
N SER A 313 2.78 15.41 23.14
CA SER A 313 2.02 15.21 21.92
C SER A 313 2.56 16.10 20.79
N PHE A 314 3.20 15.50 19.80
CA PHE A 314 3.50 16.16 18.53
C PHE A 314 2.21 16.20 17.70
N VAL A 315 1.42 17.25 17.93
CA VAL A 315 0.34 17.63 17.01
C VAL A 315 1.01 18.17 15.75
N SER A 316 1.03 17.35 14.70
CA SER A 316 1.50 17.75 13.38
C SER A 316 0.64 18.92 12.88
N ARG A 317 1.26 20.10 12.81
CA ARG A 317 0.71 21.27 12.14
C ARG A 317 0.79 21.02 10.63
N ARG A 318 -0.34 21.26 9.97
CA ARG A 318 -0.48 21.34 8.51
C ARG A 318 0.63 22.24 7.92
N SER A 319 1.36 21.69 6.96
CA SER A 319 2.17 22.47 6.03
C SER A 319 1.40 22.55 4.72
N ALA A 320 0.71 23.67 4.53
CA ALA A 320 0.21 24.08 3.22
C ALA A 320 1.41 24.63 2.43
N TRP A 321 1.64 24.10 1.23
CA TRP A 321 2.44 24.79 0.22
C TRP A 321 1.69 24.81 -1.12
N ALA A 322 1.45 26.06 -1.54
CA ALA A 322 1.28 26.58 -2.89
C ALA A 322 0.22 25.97 -3.83
N ALA A 323 -1.03 26.39 -3.64
CA ALA A 323 -1.88 26.77 -4.79
C ALA A 323 -1.91 28.30 -4.85
N GLY A 324 -1.50 28.85 -5.99
CA GLY A 324 -1.58 30.28 -6.28
C GLY A 324 -3.01 30.80 -6.14
N THR A 325 -3.09 32.03 -5.67
CA THR A 325 -4.28 32.83 -5.40
C THR A 325 -5.36 32.76 -6.50
N ALA A 326 -6.52 32.17 -6.17
CA ALA A 326 -7.79 32.46 -6.82
C ALA A 326 -8.75 33.04 -5.76
N LYS A 327 -9.27 34.23 -6.02
CA LYS A 327 -10.24 34.95 -5.15
C LYS A 327 -11.57 34.17 -5.06
N PRO A 328 -12.32 34.28 -3.95
CA PRO A 328 -13.64 33.68 -3.84
C PRO A 328 -14.66 34.45 -4.67
N TYR A 329 -15.38 33.74 -5.54
CA TYR A 329 -16.60 34.26 -6.19
C TYR A 329 -17.74 34.27 -5.18
N ALA A 330 -18.44 35.40 -5.11
CA ALA A 330 -19.65 35.61 -4.32
C ALA A 330 -20.77 34.67 -4.80
N LYS A 331 -21.55 34.16 -3.84
CA LYS A 331 -22.84 33.54 -4.09
C LYS A 331 -23.84 34.68 -4.36
N ASP A 332 -24.27 34.82 -5.60
CA ASP A 332 -25.50 35.53 -5.89
C ASP A 332 -26.69 34.58 -5.74
N THR A 333 -27.54 34.93 -4.79
CA THR A 333 -28.90 34.40 -4.60
C THR A 333 -29.88 35.37 -5.24
N GLU A 334 -30.40 35.03 -6.42
CA GLU A 334 -31.69 35.48 -6.97
C GLU A 334 -32.23 34.28 -7.78
N GLY A 335 -33.44 33.76 -7.62
CA GLY A 335 -34.69 34.42 -7.29
C GLY A 335 -35.49 34.63 -8.57
N ARG A 336 -36.17 33.59 -9.09
CA ARG A 336 -37.32 33.77 -10.01
C ARG A 336 -38.24 32.55 -10.03
N ASN A 337 -39.39 32.74 -9.37
CA ASN A 337 -40.64 32.07 -9.69
C ASN A 337 -41.10 32.56 -11.07
N GLU A 338 -41.56 31.66 -11.93
CA GLU A 338 -42.61 31.99 -12.90
C GLU A 338 -43.39 30.73 -13.25
N THR A 339 -44.64 30.76 -12.81
CA THR A 339 -45.79 29.93 -13.20
C THR A 339 -45.94 29.89 -14.71
N GLN A 340 -46.13 28.70 -15.28
CA GLN A 340 -46.66 28.57 -16.64
C GLN A 340 -47.88 27.65 -16.61
N SER A 341 -49.00 28.28 -16.92
CA SER A 341 -50.36 27.79 -17.10
C SER A 341 -50.52 26.99 -18.39
N ASP A 342 -51.27 25.90 -18.30
CA ASP A 342 -51.89 25.20 -19.43
C ASP A 342 -52.88 26.10 -20.19
N PRO A 343 -53.09 25.82 -21.49
CA PRO A 343 -54.42 25.95 -22.05
C PRO A 343 -54.88 24.68 -22.80
N ALA A 344 -56.13 24.32 -22.48
CA ALA A 344 -57.22 23.74 -23.28
C ALA A 344 -56.90 22.73 -24.39
#